data_AF-A0AAT9H7I4-F1
#
_entry.id   AF-A0AAT9H7I4-F1
#
_cell.length_a   1.000
_cell.length_b   1.000
_cell.length_c   1.000
_cell.angle_alpha   90.00
_cell.angle_beta   90.00
_cell.angle_gamma   90.00
#
_symmetry.space_group_name_H-M   'P 1'
#
loop_
_entity.id
_entity.type
_entity.pdbx_description
1 polymer ?
#
loop_
_entity_poly.entity_id
_entity_poly.type
_entity_poly.pdbx_seq_one_letter_code
_entity_poly.pdbx_strand_id
1 'polypeptide(L)'
;MTDDEIIEKKNELMEEHWTENLHQSLQDFHPDVAQKIVDSMDDNEIYVKVNHRRFQEDYIANYLAFLWDISKEAFWKHIIISLDPEIGILWGSSMPHFEKMCRNRIPEDVLEAVILFLIHDKSKFAQDTEAIGCVLRAQAKRFNRLDEIKNYVRSLNLPEETEIINQIEQLIETEPGYSFY
;
A
#
# COMPACT_ATOMS: atom_id res chain seq x y z
N MET A 1 -2.09 -7.96 27.96
CA MET A 1 -3.02 -6.82 27.89
C MET A 1 -4.39 -7.33 27.51
N THR A 2 -5.43 -6.83 28.16
CA THR A 2 -6.84 -7.03 27.78
C THR A 2 -7.16 -6.21 26.53
N ASP A 3 -8.31 -6.46 25.90
CA ASP A 3 -8.71 -5.69 24.71
C ASP A 3 -8.96 -4.22 25.04
N ASP A 4 -9.51 -3.91 26.23
CA ASP A 4 -9.68 -2.53 26.70
C ASP A 4 -8.34 -1.80 26.85
N GLU A 5 -7.32 -2.47 27.40
CA GLU A 5 -5.96 -1.93 27.53
C GLU A 5 -5.30 -1.71 26.16
N ILE A 6 -5.59 -2.54 25.16
CA ILE A 6 -5.11 -2.36 23.78
C ILE A 6 -5.73 -1.10 23.17
N ILE A 7 -7.03 -0.90 23.33
CA ILE A 7 -7.73 0.28 22.78
C ILE A 7 -7.25 1.56 23.46
N GLU A 8 -7.10 1.57 24.79
CA GLU A 8 -6.53 2.71 25.51
C GLU A 8 -5.13 3.03 24.97
N LYS A 9 -4.29 2.01 24.79
CA LYS A 9 -2.93 2.24 24.30
C LYS A 9 -2.89 2.71 22.85
N LYS A 10 -3.77 2.18 21.99
CA LYS A 10 -3.92 2.68 20.61
C LYS A 10 -4.25 4.17 20.62
N ASN A 11 -5.25 4.57 21.42
CA ASN A 11 -5.69 5.96 21.47
C ASN A 11 -4.55 6.91 21.89
N GLU A 12 -3.74 6.53 22.88
CA GLU A 12 -2.53 7.29 23.26
C GLU A 12 -1.56 7.45 22.08
N LEU A 13 -1.28 6.36 21.36
CA LEU A 13 -0.38 6.37 20.19
C LEU A 13 -0.95 7.14 18.99
N MET A 14 -2.27 7.26 18.91
CA MET A 14 -2.93 8.05 17.87
C MET A 14 -2.86 9.55 18.12
N GLU A 15 -2.60 10.01 19.35
CA GLU A 15 -2.33 11.42 19.64
C GLU A 15 -1.01 11.90 19.00
N GLU A 16 -0.07 10.99 18.75
CA GLU A 16 1.18 11.32 18.10
C GLU A 16 0.95 11.71 16.63
N HIS A 17 1.34 12.93 16.26
CA HIS A 17 1.12 13.39 14.90
C HIS A 17 1.96 12.65 13.85
N TRP A 18 3.18 12.25 14.24
CA TRP A 18 4.18 11.70 13.33
C TRP A 18 4.21 10.18 13.36
N THR A 19 4.30 9.56 12.18
CA THR A 19 4.37 8.10 12.02
C THR A 19 5.68 7.52 12.56
N GLU A 20 6.75 8.31 12.54
CA GLU A 20 8.02 7.95 13.17
C GLU A 20 7.83 7.63 14.66
N ASN A 21 7.12 8.48 15.41
CA ASN A 21 6.89 8.30 16.83
C ASN A 21 6.05 7.04 17.08
N LEU A 22 4.98 6.85 16.29
CA LEU A 22 4.14 5.66 16.38
C LEU A 22 4.98 4.41 16.18
N HIS A 23 5.82 4.41 15.14
CA HIS A 23 6.67 3.28 14.82
C HIS A 23 7.68 2.98 15.95
N GLN A 24 8.36 4.00 16.49
CA GLN A 24 9.28 3.83 17.61
C GLN A 24 8.56 3.27 18.85
N SER A 25 7.41 3.84 19.20
CA SER A 25 6.59 3.37 20.33
C SER A 25 6.11 1.93 20.13
N LEU A 26 5.75 1.54 18.91
CA LEU A 26 5.36 0.15 18.60
C LEU A 26 6.52 -0.84 18.77
N GLN A 27 7.76 -0.42 18.51
CA GLN A 27 8.95 -1.27 18.66
C GLN A 27 9.28 -1.58 20.13
N ASP A 28 8.80 -0.76 21.07
CA ASP A 28 8.99 -1.00 22.50
C ASP A 28 8.03 -2.07 23.07
N PHE A 29 6.97 -2.42 22.35
CA PHE A 29 6.04 -3.48 22.75
C PHE A 29 6.52 -4.87 22.32
N HIS A 30 6.01 -5.89 23.03
CA HIS A 30 6.08 -7.26 22.53
C HIS A 30 5.34 -7.36 21.18
N PRO A 31 5.83 -8.13 20.19
CA PRO A 31 5.22 -8.21 18.86
C PRO A 31 3.71 -8.49 18.87
N ASP A 32 3.25 -9.43 19.71
CA ASP A 32 1.82 -9.75 19.84
C ASP A 32 0.97 -8.56 20.31
N VAL A 33 1.53 -7.65 21.12
CA VAL A 33 0.83 -6.44 21.58
C VAL A 33 0.83 -5.39 20.46
N ALA A 34 1.98 -5.18 19.82
CA ALA A 34 2.08 -4.27 18.68
C ALA A 34 1.13 -4.67 17.56
N GLN A 35 1.05 -5.97 17.25
CA GLN A 35 0.10 -6.55 16.30
C GLN A 35 -1.34 -6.18 16.65
N LYS A 36 -1.77 -6.46 17.89
CA LYS A 36 -3.15 -6.16 18.32
C LYS A 36 -3.50 -4.68 18.19
N ILE A 37 -2.55 -3.79 18.49
CA ILE A 37 -2.73 -2.35 18.35
C ILE A 37 -2.97 -2.00 16.88
N VAL A 38 -2.07 -2.41 15.98
CA VAL A 38 -2.16 -2.03 14.55
C VAL A 38 -3.36 -2.68 13.85
N ASP A 39 -3.73 -3.90 14.23
CA ASP A 39 -4.90 -4.60 13.71
C ASP A 39 -6.22 -3.91 14.14
N SER A 40 -6.20 -3.17 15.25
CA SER A 40 -7.36 -2.43 15.77
C SER A 40 -7.52 -1.00 15.22
N MET A 41 -6.62 -0.58 14.32
CA MET A 41 -6.68 0.76 13.71
C MET A 41 -7.77 0.83 12.64
N ASP A 42 -8.56 1.89 12.68
CA ASP A 42 -9.53 2.21 11.63
C ASP A 42 -8.89 2.93 10.43
N ASP A 43 -9.67 3.09 9.36
CA ASP A 43 -9.12 3.59 8.10
C ASP A 43 -8.68 5.06 8.19
N ASN A 44 -9.32 5.88 9.03
CA ASN A 44 -8.95 7.27 9.23
C ASN A 44 -7.66 7.39 10.05
N GLU A 45 -7.54 6.56 11.09
CA GLU A 45 -6.33 6.46 11.90
C GLU A 45 -5.14 6.06 11.03
N ILE A 46 -5.31 5.05 10.19
CA ILE A 46 -4.28 4.62 9.24
C ILE A 46 -3.96 5.72 8.23
N TYR A 47 -4.98 6.37 7.65
CA TYR A 47 -4.80 7.43 6.67
C TYR A 47 -3.88 8.54 7.18
N VAL A 48 -4.13 9.01 8.41
CA VAL A 48 -3.28 10.03 9.05
C VAL A 48 -1.83 9.58 9.13
N LYS A 49 -1.57 8.29 9.34
CA LYS A 49 -0.20 7.75 9.49
C LYS A 49 0.49 7.47 8.15
N VAL A 50 -0.23 7.17 7.07
CA VAL A 50 0.41 6.78 5.79
C VAL A 50 0.34 7.86 4.71
N ASN A 51 -0.52 8.87 4.87
CA ASN A 51 -0.74 9.92 3.87
C ASN A 51 -0.36 11.33 4.33
N HIS A 52 -0.05 11.55 5.61
CA HIS A 52 0.58 12.81 6.06
C HIS A 52 2.10 12.75 5.85
N ARG A 53 2.50 12.78 4.59
CA ARG A 53 3.86 12.37 4.17
C ARG A 53 4.96 13.41 4.33
N ARG A 54 4.64 14.68 4.55
CA ARG A 54 5.62 15.77 4.48
C ARG A 54 6.85 15.52 5.38
N PHE A 55 7.99 15.19 4.78
CA PHE A 55 9.26 14.83 5.45
C PHE A 55 9.20 13.53 6.26
N GLN A 56 8.26 12.64 5.94
CA GLN A 56 7.97 11.40 6.66
C GLN A 56 8.07 10.17 5.76
N GLU A 57 8.30 10.32 4.45
CA GLU A 57 8.16 9.24 3.48
C GLU A 57 9.02 8.01 3.83
N ASP A 58 10.29 8.24 4.21
CA ASP A 58 11.20 7.19 4.66
C ASP A 58 10.74 6.52 5.96
N TYR A 59 10.22 7.31 6.92
CA TYR A 59 9.73 6.79 8.19
C TYR A 59 8.46 5.95 8.01
N ILE A 60 7.55 6.39 7.14
CA ILE A 60 6.34 5.64 6.78
C ILE A 60 6.73 4.35 6.05
N ALA A 61 7.69 4.40 5.12
CA ALA A 61 8.17 3.20 4.44
C ALA A 61 8.78 2.17 5.43
N ASN A 62 9.54 2.64 6.43
CA ASN A 62 10.08 1.79 7.49
C ASN A 62 8.97 1.23 8.39
N TYR A 63 7.97 2.04 8.73
CA TYR A 63 6.80 1.61 9.48
C TYR A 63 6.04 0.49 8.75
N LEU A 64 5.77 0.66 7.45
CA LEU A 64 5.14 -0.39 6.63
C LEU A 64 6.00 -1.66 6.57
N ALA A 65 7.33 -1.53 6.47
CA ALA A 65 8.22 -2.68 6.53
C ALA A 65 8.14 -3.42 7.87
N PHE A 66 8.02 -2.70 8.98
CA PHE A 66 7.78 -3.28 10.30
C PHE A 66 6.42 -3.99 10.38
N LEU A 67 5.35 -3.39 9.85
CA LEU A 67 4.04 -4.04 9.80
C LEU A 67 4.08 -5.39 9.10
N TRP A 68 4.86 -5.53 8.01
CA TRP A 68 5.03 -6.80 7.32
C TRP A 68 5.49 -7.94 8.24
N ASP A 69 6.34 -7.62 9.23
CA ASP A 69 6.92 -8.58 10.15
C ASP A 69 5.98 -8.94 11.31
N ILE A 70 5.11 -8.02 11.73
CA ILE A 70 4.20 -8.23 12.88
C ILE A 70 2.76 -8.59 12.49
N SER A 71 2.24 -8.06 11.37
CA SER A 71 0.89 -8.33 10.87
C SER A 71 0.78 -8.03 9.37
N LYS A 72 0.74 -9.09 8.56
CA LYS A 72 0.52 -8.96 7.12
C LYS A 72 -0.85 -8.37 6.79
N GLU A 73 -1.84 -8.62 7.63
CA GLU A 73 -3.19 -8.07 7.47
C GLU A 73 -3.17 -6.54 7.63
N ALA A 74 -2.59 -6.06 8.74
CA ALA A 74 -2.41 -4.62 8.94
C ALA A 74 -1.56 -4.01 7.81
N PHE A 75 -0.47 -4.66 7.41
CA PHE A 75 0.35 -4.20 6.29
C PHE A 75 -0.50 -3.95 5.03
N TRP A 76 -1.27 -4.94 4.57
CA TRP A 76 -2.08 -4.80 3.37
C TRP A 76 -3.14 -3.71 3.49
N LYS A 77 -3.80 -3.62 4.65
CA LYS A 77 -4.76 -2.55 4.93
C LYS A 77 -4.11 -1.17 4.82
N HIS A 78 -2.90 -1.00 5.35
CA HIS A 78 -2.15 0.24 5.26
C HIS A 78 -1.67 0.54 3.83
N ILE A 79 -1.31 -0.48 3.05
CA ILE A 79 -0.98 -0.30 1.63
C ILE A 79 -2.18 0.24 0.86
N ILE A 80 -3.36 -0.36 1.01
CA ILE A 80 -4.59 0.11 0.35
C ILE A 80 -4.83 1.59 0.66
N ILE A 81 -4.77 1.97 1.93
CA ILE A 81 -5.03 3.35 2.36
C ILE A 81 -3.93 4.31 1.88
N SER A 82 -2.68 3.84 1.74
CA SER A 82 -1.59 4.65 1.18
C SER A 82 -1.72 4.94 -0.33
N LEU A 83 -2.57 4.19 -1.06
CA LEU A 83 -2.79 4.42 -2.48
C LEU A 83 -3.86 5.50 -2.68
N ASP A 84 -3.47 6.76 -2.45
CA ASP A 84 -4.34 7.93 -2.62
C ASP A 84 -4.02 8.67 -3.95
N PRO A 85 -4.94 8.69 -4.93
CA PRO A 85 -4.70 9.31 -6.23
C PRO A 85 -4.59 10.84 -6.21
N GLU A 86 -5.02 11.51 -5.14
CA GLU A 86 -4.85 12.96 -4.97
C GLU A 86 -3.48 13.31 -4.38
N ILE A 87 -2.83 12.35 -3.71
CA ILE A 87 -1.50 12.51 -3.09
C ILE A 87 -0.38 11.88 -3.94
N GLY A 88 -0.67 10.77 -4.62
CA GLY A 88 0.29 9.93 -5.33
C GLY A 88 0.78 8.74 -4.49
N ILE A 89 1.80 8.02 -4.96
CA ILE A 89 2.37 6.89 -4.23
C ILE A 89 3.38 7.32 -3.15
N LEU A 90 3.59 6.46 -2.16
CA LEU A 90 4.56 6.71 -1.08
C LEU A 90 6.00 6.47 -1.57
N TRP A 91 6.76 7.53 -1.82
CA TRP A 91 8.15 7.46 -2.26
C TRP A 91 9.15 7.43 -1.09
N GLY A 92 9.49 6.25 -0.59
CA GLY A 92 10.62 6.03 0.33
C GLY A 92 11.92 5.67 -0.41
N SER A 93 13.07 5.98 0.17
CA SER A 93 14.42 5.76 -0.40
C SER A 93 14.71 4.34 -0.91
N SER A 94 14.10 3.32 -0.31
CA SER A 94 14.27 1.91 -0.69
C SER A 94 12.99 1.22 -1.17
N MET A 95 11.84 1.91 -1.12
CA MET A 95 10.53 1.38 -1.55
C MET A 95 10.23 -0.08 -1.13
N PRO A 96 10.49 -0.49 0.13
CA PRO A 96 10.40 -1.90 0.54
C PRO A 96 8.98 -2.46 0.40
N HIS A 97 7.96 -1.62 0.52
CA HIS A 97 6.56 -2.00 0.34
C HIS A 97 6.25 -2.41 -1.12
N PHE A 98 6.77 -1.70 -2.12
CA PHE A 98 6.65 -2.11 -3.53
C PHE A 98 7.42 -3.41 -3.81
N GLU A 99 8.57 -3.61 -3.17
CA GLU A 99 9.29 -4.88 -3.24
C GLU A 99 8.42 -6.04 -2.72
N LYS A 100 7.74 -5.87 -1.58
CA LYS A 100 6.78 -6.87 -1.07
C LYS A 100 5.63 -7.11 -2.05
N MET A 101 5.05 -6.06 -2.63
CA MET A 101 3.98 -6.18 -3.63
C MET A 101 4.43 -6.88 -4.92
N CYS A 102 5.67 -6.69 -5.36
CA CYS A 102 6.21 -7.33 -6.55
C CYS A 102 6.65 -8.78 -6.30
N ARG A 103 7.05 -9.12 -5.07
CA ARG A 103 7.60 -10.43 -4.71
C ARG A 103 6.58 -11.42 -4.17
N ASN A 104 5.39 -10.97 -3.81
CA ASN A 104 4.32 -11.79 -3.27
C ASN A 104 3.06 -11.67 -4.12
N ARG A 105 2.25 -12.73 -4.15
CA ARG A 105 0.89 -12.63 -4.68
C ARG A 105 0.10 -11.76 -3.69
N ILE A 106 -0.22 -10.53 -4.08
CA ILE A 106 -0.97 -9.61 -3.23
C ILE A 106 -2.42 -10.10 -3.06
N PRO A 107 -3.10 -9.75 -1.97
CA PRO A 107 -4.54 -9.96 -1.82
C PRO A 107 -5.37 -9.35 -2.97
N GLU A 108 -6.64 -9.77 -3.09
CA GLU A 108 -7.54 -9.32 -4.15
C GLU A 108 -7.89 -7.84 -4.01
N ASP A 109 -8.34 -7.42 -2.83
CA ASP A 109 -8.60 -6.03 -2.46
C ASP A 109 -7.39 -5.10 -2.66
N VAL A 110 -6.17 -5.58 -2.38
CA VAL A 110 -4.94 -4.83 -2.67
C VAL A 110 -4.71 -4.68 -4.17
N LEU A 111 -4.96 -5.73 -4.97
CA LEU A 111 -4.85 -5.65 -6.43
C LEU A 111 -5.89 -4.66 -6.99
N GLU A 112 -7.12 -4.73 -6.50
CA GLU A 112 -8.18 -3.80 -6.86
C GLU A 112 -7.79 -2.35 -6.55
N ALA A 113 -7.27 -2.07 -5.34
CA ALA A 113 -6.79 -0.75 -4.96
C ALA A 113 -5.65 -0.26 -5.87
N VAL A 114 -4.73 -1.12 -6.28
CA VAL A 114 -3.66 -0.79 -7.25
C VAL A 114 -4.24 -0.38 -8.61
N ILE A 115 -5.24 -1.12 -9.09
CA ILE A 115 -5.89 -0.83 -10.37
C ILE A 115 -6.71 0.46 -10.28
N LEU A 116 -7.48 0.65 -9.21
CA LEU A 116 -8.25 1.87 -8.98
C LEU A 116 -7.34 3.09 -8.86
N PHE A 117 -6.21 2.95 -8.17
CA PHE A 117 -5.20 4.00 -8.12
C PHE A 117 -4.76 4.36 -9.55
N LEU A 118 -4.35 3.40 -10.38
CA LEU A 118 -3.93 3.68 -11.76
C LEU A 118 -5.02 4.39 -12.60
N ILE A 119 -6.28 3.98 -12.45
CA ILE A 119 -7.42 4.55 -13.20
C ILE A 119 -7.70 5.99 -12.76
N HIS A 120 -7.62 6.24 -11.45
CA HIS A 120 -7.98 7.54 -10.87
C HIS A 120 -6.78 8.44 -10.65
N ASP A 121 -5.56 7.97 -10.89
CA ASP A 121 -4.35 8.74 -10.69
C ASP A 121 -4.37 9.97 -11.59
N LYS A 122 -4.70 11.11 -10.99
CA LYS A 122 -4.62 12.42 -11.62
C LYS A 122 -3.22 13.01 -11.47
N SER A 123 -2.30 12.29 -10.82
CA SER A 123 -0.96 12.77 -10.62
C SER A 123 -0.30 13.03 -11.97
N LYS A 124 0.51 14.09 -12.01
CA LYS A 124 1.32 14.43 -13.18
C LYS A 124 2.65 13.66 -13.18
N PHE A 125 2.80 12.68 -12.29
CA PHE A 125 4.08 12.04 -12.02
C PHE A 125 4.15 10.72 -12.74
N ALA A 126 4.77 10.73 -13.93
CA ALA A 126 4.99 9.51 -14.73
C ALA A 126 5.67 8.36 -13.96
N GLN A 127 6.40 8.70 -12.88
CA GLN A 127 7.07 7.76 -12.00
C GLN A 127 6.07 6.90 -11.19
N ASP A 128 4.92 7.45 -10.82
CA ASP A 128 3.89 6.74 -10.03
C ASP A 128 3.26 5.64 -10.89
N THR A 129 2.87 6.00 -12.12
CA THR A 129 2.41 5.03 -13.13
C THR A 129 3.44 3.93 -13.38
N GLU A 130 4.72 4.27 -13.43
CA GLU A 130 5.80 3.30 -13.64
C GLU A 130 5.92 2.31 -12.48
N ALA A 131 5.92 2.79 -11.23
CA ALA A 131 6.00 1.95 -10.05
C ALA A 131 4.77 1.02 -9.92
N ILE A 132 3.57 1.53 -10.19
CA ILE A 132 2.34 0.73 -10.25
C ILE A 132 2.42 -0.29 -11.39
N GLY A 133 2.96 0.10 -12.54
CA GLY A 133 3.26 -0.80 -13.65
C GLY A 133 4.14 -1.97 -13.25
N CYS A 134 5.15 -1.75 -12.38
CA CYS A 134 5.98 -2.83 -11.84
C CYS A 134 5.17 -3.86 -11.05
N VAL A 135 4.25 -3.39 -10.20
CA VAL A 135 3.36 -4.26 -9.42
C VAL A 135 2.46 -5.06 -10.35
N LEU A 136 1.77 -4.39 -11.28
CA LEU A 136 0.87 -5.05 -12.23
C LEU A 136 1.61 -6.08 -13.10
N ARG A 137 2.82 -5.75 -13.56
CA ARG A 137 3.69 -6.68 -14.30
C ARG A 137 4.02 -7.91 -13.47
N ALA A 138 4.42 -7.74 -12.21
CA ALA A 138 4.71 -8.86 -11.33
C ALA A 138 3.47 -9.73 -11.11
N GLN A 139 2.31 -9.13 -10.81
CA GLN A 139 1.06 -9.86 -10.61
C GLN A 139 0.63 -10.61 -11.88
N ALA A 140 0.74 -9.99 -13.05
CA ALA A 140 0.39 -10.61 -14.32
C ALA A 140 1.36 -11.74 -14.71
N LYS A 141 2.68 -11.48 -14.74
CA LYS A 141 3.67 -12.39 -15.31
C LYS A 141 4.17 -13.45 -14.33
N ARG A 142 4.38 -13.09 -13.06
CA ARG A 142 4.90 -14.02 -12.05
C ARG A 142 3.78 -14.80 -11.35
N PHE A 143 2.66 -14.14 -11.08
CA PHE A 143 1.53 -14.74 -10.35
C PHE A 143 0.37 -15.13 -11.25
N ASN A 144 0.51 -14.99 -12.58
CA ASN A 144 -0.48 -15.39 -13.59
C ASN A 144 -1.86 -14.75 -13.39
N ARG A 145 -1.90 -13.47 -13.00
CA ARG A 145 -3.15 -12.73 -12.67
C ARG A 145 -3.64 -11.80 -13.77
N LEU A 146 -3.17 -11.95 -15.01
CA LEU A 146 -3.57 -11.05 -16.10
C LEU A 146 -5.09 -11.06 -16.33
N ASP A 147 -5.72 -12.24 -16.30
CA ASP A 147 -7.16 -12.36 -16.47
C ASP A 147 -7.93 -11.77 -15.28
N GLU A 148 -7.43 -11.93 -14.05
CA GLU A 148 -8.02 -11.31 -12.85
C GLU A 148 -8.01 -9.78 -13.00
N ILE A 149 -6.90 -9.19 -13.41
CA ILE A 149 -6.76 -7.75 -13.64
C ILE A 149 -7.77 -7.26 -14.67
N LYS A 150 -7.86 -7.93 -15.83
CA LYS A 150 -8.79 -7.55 -16.91
C LYS A 150 -10.25 -7.70 -16.48
N ASN A 151 -10.57 -8.77 -15.77
CA ASN A 151 -11.93 -9.02 -15.31
C ASN A 151 -12.37 -7.98 -14.28
N TYR A 152 -11.46 -7.55 -13.40
CA TYR A 152 -11.76 -6.46 -12.48
C TYR A 152 -12.06 -5.16 -13.23
N VAL A 153 -11.21 -4.75 -14.19
CA VAL A 153 -11.46 -3.52 -14.98
C VAL A 153 -12.81 -3.58 -15.70
N ARG A 154 -13.16 -4.73 -16.31
CA ARG A 154 -14.48 -4.94 -16.93
C ARG A 154 -15.64 -4.81 -15.94
N SER A 155 -15.45 -5.30 -14.72
CA SER A 155 -16.48 -5.24 -13.68
C SER A 155 -16.82 -3.82 -13.25
N LEU A 156 -15.90 -2.85 -13.46
CA LEU A 156 -16.14 -1.44 -13.16
C LEU A 156 -17.10 -0.76 -14.15
N ASN A 157 -17.37 -1.38 -15.31
CA ASN A 157 -18.27 -0.86 -16.35
C ASN A 157 -17.97 0.60 -16.76
N LEU A 158 -16.68 0.94 -16.90
CA LEU A 158 -16.24 2.28 -17.29
C LEU A 158 -16.37 2.50 -18.81
N PRO A 159 -16.73 3.72 -19.28
CA PRO A 159 -16.82 4.01 -20.72
C PRO A 159 -15.51 3.76 -21.48
N GLU A 160 -14.38 4.00 -20.83
CA GLU A 160 -13.01 3.87 -21.33
C GLU A 160 -12.37 2.50 -21.05
N GLU A 161 -13.15 1.46 -20.71
CA GLU A 161 -12.66 0.12 -20.33
C GLU A 161 -11.56 -0.42 -21.28
N THR A 162 -11.80 -0.37 -22.59
CA THR A 162 -10.85 -0.89 -23.59
C THR A 162 -9.53 -0.12 -23.57
N GLU A 163 -9.58 1.20 -23.37
CA GLU A 163 -8.37 2.04 -23.29
C GLU A 163 -7.57 1.72 -22.03
N ILE A 164 -8.25 1.59 -20.88
CA ILE A 164 -7.62 1.22 -19.61
C ILE A 164 -6.95 -0.15 -19.71
N ILE A 165 -7.62 -1.15 -20.29
CA ILE A 165 -7.04 -2.49 -20.49
C ILE A 165 -5.78 -2.40 -21.36
N ASN A 166 -5.84 -1.67 -22.48
CA ASN A 166 -4.68 -1.51 -23.37
C ASN A 166 -3.52 -0.82 -22.65
N GLN A 167 -3.80 0.20 -21.84
CA GLN A 167 -2.77 0.89 -21.04
C GLN A 167 -2.11 -0.06 -20.03
N ILE A 168 -2.91 -0.85 -19.30
CA ILE A 168 -2.40 -1.85 -18.36
C ILE A 168 -1.54 -2.89 -19.07
N GLU A 169 -1.98 -3.41 -20.21
CA GLU A 169 -1.20 -4.36 -21.00
C GLU A 169 0.13 -3.76 -21.46
N GLN A 170 0.13 -2.50 -21.89
CA GLN A 170 1.34 -1.79 -22.26
C GLN A 170 2.30 -1.64 -21.07
N LEU A 171 1.80 -1.30 -19.88
CA LEU A 171 2.61 -1.22 -18.67
C LEU A 171 3.21 -2.58 -18.27
N ILE A 172 2.43 -3.66 -18.41
CA ILE A 172 2.89 -5.03 -18.12
C ILE A 172 4.00 -5.46 -19.09
N GLU A 173 3.95 -5.05 -20.35
CA GLU A 173 4.96 -5.40 -21.35
C GLU A 173 6.21 -4.53 -21.30
N THR A 174 6.07 -3.26 -20.92
CA THR A 174 7.20 -2.33 -20.80
C THR A 174 8.16 -2.77 -19.69
N GLU A 175 9.46 -2.79 -19.99
CA GLU A 175 10.47 -3.01 -18.95
C GLU A 175 10.51 -1.80 -18.01
N PRO A 176 10.38 -2.01 -16.69
CA PRO A 176 10.41 -0.90 -15.76
C PRO A 176 11.82 -0.33 -15.65
N GLY A 177 11.93 1.00 -15.56
CA GLY A 177 13.17 1.69 -15.21
C GLY A 177 13.50 1.54 -13.72
N TYR A 178 12.51 1.23 -12.89
CA TYR A 178 12.72 0.78 -11.51
C TYR A 178 12.76 -0.75 -11.38
N SER A 179 13.49 -1.19 -10.37
CA SER A 179 13.60 -2.60 -10.02
C SER A 179 13.45 -2.75 -8.53
N PHE A 180 12.30 -3.26 -8.11
CA PHE A 180 12.06 -3.60 -6.72
C PHE A 180 12.44 -5.08 -6.51
N TYR A 181 13.76 -5.37 -6.53
CA TYR A 181 14.35 -6.64 -6.08
C TYR A 181 15.29 -6.39 -4.89
#